data_AF-A0AAE0W5W8-F1
#
_entry.id   AF-A0AAE0W5W8-F1
#
_cell.length_a   1.000
_cell.length_b   1.000
_cell.length_c   1.000
_cell.angle_alpha   90.00
_cell.angle_beta   90.00
_cell.angle_gamma   90.00
#
_symmetry.space_group_name_H-M   'P 1'
#
loop_
_entity.id
_entity.type
_entity.pdbx_description
1 polymer ?
#
loop_
_entity_poly.entity_id
_entity_poly.type
_entity_poly.pdbx_seq_one_letter_code
_entity_poly.pdbx_strand_id
1 'polypeptide(L)'
;MAIGGDQGGSIRIPASWCGIVGLKPTFGLVPYTGACPIEITIDHLGPMARTVYDCALLLEVIAGPDGDNDSRQPRNFQVPEYTKTVRFNYGSITTKMYIPTVKKAAV
;
A
#
# COMPACT_ATOMS: atom_id res chain seq x y z
N MET A 1 -11.54 7.71 3.25
CA MET A 1 -10.51 6.69 2.97
C MET A 1 -10.83 5.47 3.83
N ALA A 2 -10.37 4.29 3.44
CA ALA A 2 -10.57 3.05 4.19
C ALA A 2 -9.33 2.15 4.12
N ILE A 3 -9.26 1.18 5.03
CA ILE A 3 -8.28 0.08 5.02
C ILE A 3 -8.98 -1.19 4.54
N GLY A 4 -8.32 -1.93 3.65
CA GLY A 4 -8.73 -3.27 3.24
C GLY A 4 -7.64 -4.30 3.48
N GLY A 5 -8.03 -5.57 3.53
CA GLY A 5 -7.12 -6.72 3.49
C GLY A 5 -7.10 -7.33 2.09
N ASP A 6 -5.95 -7.80 1.61
CA ASP A 6 -5.79 -8.43 0.30
C ASP A 6 -4.89 -9.67 0.38
N GLN A 7 -5.52 -10.84 0.27
CA GLN A 7 -4.87 -12.14 0.12
C GLN A 7 -4.95 -12.61 -1.34
N GLY A 8 -6.16 -12.56 -1.89
CA GLY A 8 -6.46 -13.01 -3.26
C GLY A 8 -6.91 -11.89 -4.20
N GLY A 9 -6.85 -10.63 -3.77
CA GLY A 9 -7.40 -9.48 -4.50
C GLY A 9 -8.45 -8.69 -3.73
N SER A 10 -8.66 -8.95 -2.44
CA SER A 10 -9.77 -8.38 -1.66
C SER A 10 -9.69 -6.86 -1.44
N ILE A 11 -8.59 -6.18 -1.80
CA ILE A 11 -8.57 -4.71 -1.96
C ILE A 11 -8.93 -4.33 -3.39
N ARG A 12 -8.30 -4.97 -4.38
CA ARG A 12 -8.35 -4.55 -5.80
C ARG A 12 -9.66 -4.91 -6.50
N ILE A 13 -10.26 -6.06 -6.17
CA ILE A 13 -11.51 -6.56 -6.75
C ILE A 13 -12.69 -5.67 -6.35
N PRO A 14 -12.99 -5.43 -5.06
CA PRO A 14 -14.09 -4.54 -4.71
C PRO A 14 -13.84 -3.09 -5.16
N ALA A 15 -12.57 -2.64 -5.18
CA ALA A 15 -12.24 -1.32 -5.70
C ALA A 15 -12.61 -1.17 -7.19
N SER A 16 -12.35 -2.20 -8.01
CA SER A 16 -12.71 -2.18 -9.43
C SER A 16 -14.23 -2.23 -9.65
N TRP A 17 -14.97 -2.95 -8.81
CA TRP A 17 -16.44 -3.01 -8.87
C TRP A 17 -17.11 -1.70 -8.44
N CYS A 18 -16.53 -1.00 -7.47
CA CYS A 18 -17.08 0.25 -6.94
C CYS A 18 -16.54 1.52 -7.63
N GLY A 19 -15.63 1.38 -8.61
CA GLY A 19 -15.05 2.52 -9.31
C GLY A 19 -14.16 3.42 -8.44
N ILE A 20 -13.44 2.81 -7.48
CA ILE A 20 -12.48 3.50 -6.61
C ILE A 20 -11.07 2.95 -6.78
N VAL A 21 -10.09 3.61 -6.19
CA VAL A 21 -8.70 3.15 -6.18
C VAL A 21 -8.50 2.21 -4.98
N GLY A 22 -8.00 1.01 -5.24
CA GLY A 22 -7.55 0.06 -4.22
C GLY A 22 -6.11 -0.35 -4.48
N LEU A 23 -5.24 -0.15 -3.49
CA LEU A 23 -3.81 -0.44 -3.61
C LEU A 23 -3.43 -1.61 -2.71
N LYS A 24 -2.93 -2.69 -3.32
CA LYS A 24 -2.20 -3.74 -2.60
C LYS A 24 -0.72 -3.32 -2.49
N PRO A 25 -0.18 -3.04 -1.30
CA PRO A 25 1.20 -2.60 -1.17
C PRO A 25 2.20 -3.74 -1.40
N THR A 26 3.49 -3.41 -1.37
CA THR A 26 4.56 -4.40 -1.31
C THR A 26 4.39 -5.24 -0.04
N PHE A 27 4.61 -6.55 -0.14
CA PHE A 27 4.48 -7.46 1.00
C PHE A 27 5.40 -7.03 2.16
N GLY A 28 4.86 -7.00 3.37
CA GLY A 28 5.55 -6.53 4.57
C GLY A 28 5.74 -5.01 4.68
N LEU A 29 5.27 -4.20 3.73
CA LEU A 29 5.39 -2.73 3.80
C LEU A 29 4.47 -2.13 4.86
N VAL A 30 3.25 -2.63 4.95
CA VAL A 30 2.27 -2.29 5.98
C VAL A 30 2.22 -3.46 6.95
N PRO A 31 2.42 -3.22 8.26
CA PRO A 31 2.35 -4.29 9.26
C PRO A 31 0.93 -4.86 9.32
N TYR A 32 0.82 -6.18 9.46
CA TYR A 32 -0.44 -6.91 9.59
C TYR A 32 -0.87 -7.08 11.07
N THR A 33 -0.08 -6.55 12.00
CA THR A 33 -0.34 -6.62 13.44
C THR A 33 -1.72 -6.07 13.80
N GLY A 34 -2.51 -6.87 14.50
CA GLY A 34 -3.88 -6.54 14.91
C GLY A 34 -4.99 -6.89 13.89
N ALA A 35 -4.64 -7.24 12.65
CA ALA A 35 -5.61 -7.75 11.68
C ALA A 35 -5.81 -9.28 11.81
N CYS A 36 -6.99 -9.76 11.41
CA CYS A 36 -7.28 -11.19 11.41
C CYS A 36 -6.48 -11.89 10.29
N PRO A 37 -5.57 -12.83 10.59
CA PRO A 37 -4.78 -13.52 9.59
C PRO A 37 -5.62 -14.55 8.84
N ILE A 38 -5.30 -14.75 7.56
CA ILE A 38 -5.81 -15.88 6.77
C ILE A 38 -4.64 -16.79 6.42
N GLU A 39 -3.61 -16.24 5.75
CA GLU A 39 -2.41 -16.97 5.38
C GLU A 39 -1.21 -16.00 5.37
N ILE A 40 -0.22 -16.30 6.22
CA ILE A 40 0.87 -15.40 6.57
C ILE A 40 1.71 -14.94 5.37
N THR A 41 1.87 -15.77 4.35
CA THR A 41 2.71 -15.47 3.19
C THR A 41 2.02 -14.58 2.14
N ILE A 42 0.69 -14.43 2.20
CA ILE A 42 -0.08 -13.63 1.24
C ILE A 42 -0.94 -12.54 1.89
N ASP A 43 -0.99 -12.44 3.21
CA ASP A 43 -1.72 -11.38 3.92
C ASP A 43 -1.13 -9.98 3.64
N HIS A 44 -1.96 -9.06 3.13
CA HIS A 44 -1.62 -7.64 2.96
C HIS A 44 -2.72 -6.75 3.55
N LEU A 45 -2.33 -5.62 4.14
CA LEU A 45 -3.22 -4.48 4.37
C LEU A 45 -2.89 -3.35 3.40
N GLY A 46 -3.88 -2.56 3.00
CA GLY A 46 -3.64 -1.43 2.12
C GLY A 46 -4.81 -0.45 2.02
N PRO A 47 -4.57 0.72 1.41
CA PRO A 47 -5.54 1.79 1.34
C PRO A 47 -6.55 1.62 0.21
N MET A 48 -7.77 2.07 0.46
CA MET A 48 -8.84 2.24 -0.52
C MET A 48 -9.40 3.67 -0.46
N ALA A 49 -9.44 4.36 -1.59
CA ALA A 49 -9.90 5.75 -1.66
C ALA A 49 -10.41 6.14 -3.06
N ARG A 50 -11.06 7.30 -3.15
CA ARG A 50 -11.60 7.81 -4.44
C ARG A 50 -10.51 8.31 -5.38
N THR A 51 -9.35 8.68 -4.86
CA THR A 51 -8.25 9.21 -5.67
C THR A 51 -6.95 8.47 -5.38
N VAL A 52 -6.05 8.48 -6.37
CA VAL A 52 -4.70 7.94 -6.24
C VAL A 52 -3.91 8.67 -5.16
N TYR A 53 -4.10 9.99 -5.06
CA TYR A 53 -3.45 10.83 -4.05
C TYR A 53 -3.88 10.44 -2.63
N ASP A 54 -5.17 10.21 -2.39
CA ASP A 54 -5.65 9.77 -1.07
C ASP A 54 -5.10 8.39 -0.69
N CYS A 55 -4.98 7.46 -1.65
CA CYS A 55 -4.32 6.18 -1.40
C CYS A 55 -2.83 6.36 -1.07
N ALA A 56 -2.14 7.27 -1.77
CA ALA A 56 -0.74 7.58 -1.50
C ALA A 56 -0.55 8.21 -0.11
N LEU A 57 -1.42 9.15 0.25
CA LEU A 57 -1.44 9.81 1.56
C LEU A 57 -1.70 8.81 2.69
N LEU A 58 -2.70 7.93 2.55
CA LEU A 58 -2.96 6.93 3.56
C LEU A 58 -1.82 5.90 3.65
N LEU A 59 -1.26 5.47 2.51
CA LEU A 59 -0.11 4.55 2.50
C LEU A 59 1.09 5.15 3.23
N GLU A 60 1.37 6.44 3.02
CA GLU A 60 2.48 7.15 3.66
C GLU A 60 2.36 7.15 5.20
N VAL A 61 1.13 7.15 5.72
CA VAL A 61 0.87 7.11 7.16
C VAL A 61 0.93 5.70 7.74
N ILE A 62 0.43 4.68 7.02
CA ILE A 62 0.32 3.30 7.55
C ILE A 62 1.51 2.41 7.22
N ALA A 63 2.33 2.77 6.23
CA ALA A 63 3.53 2.04 5.91
C ALA A 63 4.61 2.35 6.95
N GLY A 64 5.39 1.35 7.33
CA GLY A 64 6.49 1.53 8.28
C GLY A 64 6.68 0.33 9.21
N PRO A 65 7.85 0.27 9.88
CA PRO A 65 8.15 -0.80 10.81
C PRO A 65 7.24 -0.72 12.05
N ASP A 66 6.84 -1.88 12.57
CA ASP A 66 5.99 -1.98 13.78
C ASP A 66 6.73 -2.49 15.02
N GLY A 67 8.08 -2.47 15.01
CA GLY A 67 8.91 -2.91 16.12
C GLY A 67 9.09 -4.42 16.21
N ASP A 68 9.26 -5.10 15.07
CA ASP A 68 9.43 -6.55 14.93
C ASP A 68 8.21 -7.38 15.39
N ASN A 69 7.03 -6.77 15.49
CA ASN A 69 5.80 -7.45 15.89
C ASN A 69 5.19 -8.27 14.73
N ASP A 70 5.50 -7.88 13.48
CA ASP A 70 5.13 -8.65 12.30
C ASP A 70 6.35 -9.24 11.58
N SER A 71 6.47 -10.57 11.61
CA SER A 71 7.55 -11.33 10.96
C SER A 71 7.58 -11.20 9.43
N ARG A 72 6.53 -10.64 8.82
CA ARG A 72 6.47 -10.38 7.37
C ARG A 72 7.32 -9.16 6.96
N GLN A 73 7.62 -8.26 7.90
CA GLN A 73 8.31 -7.02 7.59
C GLN A 73 9.81 -7.23 7.33
N PRO A 74 10.38 -6.54 6.32
CA PRO A 74 11.82 -6.53 6.14
C PRO A 74 12.49 -5.71 7.25
N ARG A 75 13.66 -6.17 7.72
CA ARG A 75 14.37 -5.58 8.87
C ARG A 75 14.85 -4.14 8.69
N ASN A 76 14.95 -3.64 7.45
CA ASN A 76 15.44 -2.29 7.14
C ASN A 76 14.78 -1.77 5.85
N PHE A 77 13.63 -1.13 5.95
CA PHE A 77 13.01 -0.42 4.83
C PHE A 77 12.72 1.03 5.15
N GLN A 78 12.78 1.87 4.12
CA GLN A 78 12.44 3.28 4.19
C GLN A 78 11.10 3.47 3.50
N VAL A 79 10.21 4.22 4.15
CA VAL A 79 8.93 4.61 3.58
C VAL A 79 9.15 5.92 2.82
N PRO A 80 9.02 5.93 1.49
CA PRO A 80 9.08 7.16 0.70
C PRO A 80 7.88 8.06 1.00
N GLU A 81 8.04 9.36 0.77
CA GLU A 81 6.91 10.29 0.71
C GLU A 81 6.10 10.04 -0.58
N TYR A 82 5.19 9.06 -0.53
CA TYR A 82 4.39 8.62 -1.67
C TYR A 82 3.56 9.76 -2.27
N THR A 83 3.07 10.68 -1.44
CA THR A 83 2.33 11.86 -1.90
C THR A 83 3.15 12.72 -2.87
N LYS A 84 4.47 12.81 -2.67
CA LYS A 84 5.38 13.56 -3.56
C LYS A 84 5.71 12.85 -4.86
N THR A 85 5.39 11.56 -5.01
CA THR A 85 5.61 10.83 -6.27
C THR A 85 4.39 10.89 -7.20
N VAL A 86 3.20 11.19 -6.66
CA VAL A 86 1.99 11.38 -7.46
C VAL A 86 2.14 12.66 -8.30
N ARG A 87 2.02 12.52 -9.62
CA ARG A 87 2.04 13.63 -10.58
C ARG A 87 0.64 13.79 -11.17
N PHE A 88 0.08 14.98 -11.05
CA PHE A 88 -1.14 15.34 -11.78
C PHE A 88 -0.76 15.90 -13.15
N ASN A 89 -1.19 15.24 -14.22
CA ASN A 89 -1.00 15.75 -15.57
C ASN A 89 -2.28 16.44 -16.03
N TYR A 90 -2.27 17.78 -16.12
CA TYR A 90 -3.44 18.61 -16.45
C TYR A 90 -3.79 18.61 -17.96
N GLY A 91 -3.72 17.46 -18.63
CA GLY A 91 -3.99 17.39 -20.08
C GLY A 91 -4.27 15.99 -20.66
N SER A 92 -4.21 14.93 -19.85
CA SER A 92 -4.50 13.56 -20.27
C SER A 92 -4.99 12.80 -19.05
N ILE A 93 -6.08 12.05 -19.21
CA ILE A 93 -6.92 11.42 -18.17
C ILE A 93 -6.21 10.24 -17.46
N THR A 94 -4.88 10.25 -17.36
CA THR A 94 -4.09 9.11 -16.87
C THR A 94 -3.19 9.52 -15.71
N THR A 95 -3.64 9.25 -14.48
CA THR A 95 -2.82 9.36 -13.27
C THR A 95 -1.88 8.15 -13.23
N LYS A 96 -0.64 8.29 -13.72
CA LYS A 96 0.39 7.26 -13.54
C LYS A 96 1.02 7.41 -12.14
N MET A 97 0.75 6.46 -11.25
CA MET A 97 1.45 6.35 -9.97
C MET A 97 2.76 5.58 -10.20
N TYR A 98 3.89 6.27 -10.08
CA TYR A 98 5.19 5.62 -9.94
C TYR A 98 5.42 5.36 -8.45
N ILE A 99 5.25 4.10 -8.03
CA ILE A 99 5.61 3.65 -6.68
C ILE A 99 7.06 3.18 -6.78
N PRO A 100 8.04 3.91 -6.24
CA PRO A 100 9.38 3.37 -6.12
C PRO A 100 9.31 2.12 -5.24
N THR A 101 9.62 0.96 -5.81
CA THR A 101 9.81 -0.28 -5.07
C THR A 101 10.93 -0.06 -4.06
N VAL A 102 10.75 -0.54 -2.82
CA VAL A 102 11.76 -0.48 -1.77
C VAL A 102 13.08 -1.01 -2.33
N LYS A 103 14.09 -0.13 -2.47
CA LYS A 103 15.46 -0.59 -2.76
C LYS A 103 15.93 -1.33 -1.51
N LYS A 104 16.30 -2.61 -1.64
CA LYS A 104 17.13 -3.26 -0.61
C LYS A 104 18.34 -2.36 -0.40
N ALA A 105 18.57 -1.90 0.83
CA ALA A 105 19.85 -1.30 1.19
C ALA A 105 20.92 -2.34 0.80
N ALA A 106 21.82 -1.97 -0.10
CA ALA A 106 22.98 -2.78 -0.43
C ALA A 106 23.76 -2.99 0.88
N VAL A 107 23.98 -4.26 1.21
CA VAL A 107 24.95 -4.68 2.22
C VAL A 107 26.34 -4.55 1.61
#